data_AF-A0A3D5PH48-F1
#
_entry.id   AF-A0A3D5PH48-F1
#
_cell.length_a   1.000
_cell.length_b   1.000
_cell.length_c   1.000
_cell.angle_alpha   90.00
_cell.angle_beta   90.00
_cell.angle_gamma   90.00
#
_symmetry.space_group_name_H-M   'P 1'
#
loop_
_entity.id
_entity.type
_entity.pdbx_description
1 polymer ?
#
loop_
_entity_poly.entity_id
_entity_poly.type
_entity_poly.pdbx_seq_one_letter_code
_entity_poly.pdbx_strand_id
1 'polypeptide(L)'
;MRSALFALILIVYGMPALSTQTLQPILQIYASEIAKPSRKSVGETIDAIAAAGLPQVTVFFEQWSQKNIWQHNDGTFFVATAAGDSLTLTDLDTQETTTGSKSDFKQIKPNGGVRRLIGTALVQFQLLDPDLSRREAAVDSIARRPEAAQLAPLLASIDGEVDRILKARKIQLANFMAASFATVTQERLVAINSLSVDTSVEARAVLNQILATSTEVASVIPEGNIARVLDPLVAPDQFYDVLVEANLAPPKQTASDIKKALEAHIVEGRIAGFPLVQMDNPLMREAAYTALAREGLVPALITEAARDAALSSHVFYERYAEPNAQITTAAHAARKSANNRVATAQFADLTLDALSLASIFFLAAIGLAITFGVMGVINMAHGEFIMMGAYTGYVVQLFIPNYTASIFVALPLAFAVTFVAGVVMERLVIRRLYHRPLETLLATFGISIALQQLAKNVFGTQAR
;
A
#
# COMPACT_ATOMS: atom_id res chain seq x y z
N MET A 1 39.73 -73.45 -39.37
CA MET A 1 39.47 -74.37 -38.24
C MET A 1 39.68 -73.64 -36.93
N ARG A 2 38.62 -73.51 -36.13
CA ARG A 2 38.63 -73.73 -34.66
C ARG A 2 39.51 -72.77 -33.81
N SER A 3 38.90 -71.79 -33.14
CA SER A 3 38.44 -71.83 -31.72
C SER A 3 39.60 -71.66 -30.71
N ALA A 4 39.57 -70.92 -29.61
CA ALA A 4 38.62 -70.01 -28.96
C ALA A 4 39.34 -69.48 -27.67
N LEU A 5 38.66 -68.62 -26.92
CA LEU A 5 38.75 -68.37 -25.46
C LEU A 5 39.75 -67.30 -24.89
N PHE A 6 39.11 -66.33 -24.20
CA PHE A 6 39.46 -65.61 -22.94
C PHE A 6 40.56 -64.52 -22.99
N ALA A 7 40.42 -63.34 -22.36
CA ALA A 7 39.44 -62.84 -21.41
C ALA A 7 39.36 -61.29 -21.49
N LEU A 8 38.14 -60.77 -21.36
CA LEU A 8 37.80 -59.37 -21.21
C LEU A 8 37.88 -59.02 -19.70
N ILE A 9 38.82 -58.18 -19.29
CA ILE A 9 38.82 -57.54 -17.97
C ILE A 9 38.21 -56.15 -18.14
N LEU A 10 36.92 -56.05 -17.86
CA LEU A 10 36.18 -54.80 -17.69
C LEU A 10 36.54 -54.25 -16.30
N ILE A 11 37.28 -53.16 -16.27
CA ILE A 11 37.51 -52.36 -15.07
C ILE A 11 36.20 -51.65 -14.73
N VAL A 12 35.43 -52.22 -13.80
CA VAL A 12 34.34 -51.54 -13.12
C VAL A 12 34.96 -50.73 -11.98
N TYR A 13 35.20 -49.44 -12.23
CA TYR A 13 35.33 -48.49 -11.13
C TYR A 13 33.95 -48.34 -10.49
N GLY A 14 33.81 -48.86 -9.27
CA GLY A 14 32.64 -48.61 -8.44
C GLY A 14 32.53 -47.12 -8.15
N MET A 15 31.52 -46.48 -8.72
CA MET A 15 31.05 -45.20 -8.19
C MET A 15 30.50 -45.47 -6.78
N PRO A 16 30.89 -44.70 -5.75
CA PRO A 16 30.20 -44.79 -4.48
C PRO A 16 28.74 -44.42 -4.73
N ALA A 17 27.82 -45.26 -4.28
CA ALA A 17 26.40 -44.94 -4.29
C ALA A 17 26.23 -43.60 -3.56
N LEU A 18 25.74 -42.57 -4.25
CA LEU A 18 25.21 -41.40 -3.58
C LEU A 18 24.09 -41.91 -2.66
N SER A 19 24.31 -41.85 -1.36
CA SER A 19 23.23 -42.00 -0.38
C SER A 19 22.20 -40.91 -0.67
N THR A 20 21.07 -41.30 -1.26
CA THR A 20 19.91 -40.42 -1.46
C THR A 20 19.47 -39.94 -0.09
N GLN A 21 19.78 -38.69 0.23
CA GLN A 21 19.37 -38.05 1.47
C GLN A 21 17.85 -37.91 1.43
N THR A 22 17.17 -38.57 2.36
CA THR A 22 15.70 -38.55 2.46
C THR A 22 15.25 -37.48 3.45
N LEU A 23 14.01 -37.01 3.32
CA LEU A 23 13.43 -35.94 4.14
C LEU A 23 13.10 -36.45 5.55
N GLN A 24 12.65 -37.69 5.69
CA GLN A 24 12.16 -38.23 6.96
C GLN A 24 13.17 -38.13 8.13
N PRO A 25 14.46 -38.49 7.97
CA PRO A 25 15.45 -38.33 9.03
C PRO A 25 15.63 -36.88 9.48
N ILE A 26 15.50 -35.91 8.55
CA ILE A 26 15.62 -34.48 8.87
C ILE A 26 14.39 -34.03 9.68
N LEU A 27 13.19 -34.45 9.30
CA LEU A 27 11.97 -34.15 10.06
C LEU A 27 12.00 -34.74 11.47
N GLN A 28 12.60 -35.93 11.64
CA GLN A 28 12.71 -36.57 12.94
C GLN A 28 13.60 -35.80 13.92
N ILE A 29 14.66 -35.14 13.45
CA ILE A 29 15.52 -34.27 14.29
C ILE A 29 14.67 -33.19 14.98
N TYR A 30 13.65 -32.68 14.28
CA TYR A 30 12.78 -31.60 14.76
C TYR A 30 11.36 -32.08 15.10
N ALA A 31 11.17 -33.38 15.33
CA ALA A 31 9.84 -33.97 15.48
C ALA A 31 8.99 -33.33 16.59
N SER A 32 9.64 -32.95 17.70
CA SER A 32 8.97 -32.33 18.85
C SER A 32 8.45 -30.92 18.54
N GLU A 33 9.22 -30.13 17.79
CA GLU A 33 8.89 -28.77 17.38
C GLU A 33 7.81 -28.77 16.29
N ILE A 34 7.89 -29.70 15.33
CA ILE A 34 6.86 -29.90 14.30
C ILE A 34 5.54 -30.34 14.94
N ALA A 35 5.59 -31.21 15.96
CA ALA A 35 4.41 -31.74 16.64
C ALA A 35 3.69 -30.70 17.53
N LYS A 36 4.44 -29.73 18.07
CA LYS A 36 3.92 -28.64 18.91
C LYS A 36 4.49 -27.28 18.46
N PRO A 37 4.11 -26.80 17.26
CA PRO A 37 4.77 -25.66 16.67
C PRO A 37 4.34 -24.36 17.37
N SER A 38 5.31 -23.65 17.93
CA SER A 38 5.15 -22.30 18.45
C SER A 38 5.79 -21.30 17.50
N ARG A 39 5.22 -20.09 17.38
CA ARG A 39 5.80 -19.03 16.52
C ARG A 39 7.24 -18.68 16.93
N LYS A 40 7.62 -18.89 18.19
CA LYS A 40 8.95 -18.53 18.70
C LYS A 40 10.03 -19.58 18.40
N SER A 41 9.65 -20.85 18.25
CA SER A 41 10.60 -21.96 18.12
C SER A 41 10.64 -22.56 16.71
N VAL A 42 9.52 -22.53 15.98
CA VAL A 42 9.42 -23.25 14.70
C VAL A 42 10.16 -22.56 13.54
N GLY A 43 10.60 -21.32 13.70
CA GLY A 43 11.27 -20.56 12.64
C GLY A 43 12.59 -21.22 12.23
N GLU A 44 13.45 -21.45 13.21
CA GLU A 44 14.75 -22.12 13.01
C GLU A 44 14.58 -23.54 12.44
N THR A 45 13.54 -24.26 12.88
CA THR A 45 13.16 -25.56 12.33
C THR A 45 12.85 -25.47 10.83
N ILE A 46 12.01 -24.51 10.44
CA ILE A 46 11.58 -24.33 9.06
C ILE A 46 12.78 -23.95 8.19
N ASP A 47 13.63 -23.05 8.66
CA ASP A 47 14.83 -22.63 7.94
C ASP A 47 15.81 -23.80 7.77
N ALA A 48 16.01 -24.62 8.81
CA ALA A 48 16.86 -25.80 8.74
C ALA A 48 16.33 -26.87 7.76
N ILE A 49 15.02 -27.12 7.76
CA ILE A 49 14.38 -28.04 6.80
C ILE A 49 14.49 -27.47 5.37
N ALA A 50 14.28 -26.16 5.20
CA ALA A 50 14.37 -25.50 3.91
C ALA A 50 15.80 -25.52 3.35
N ALA A 51 16.82 -25.37 4.21
CA ALA A 51 18.23 -25.44 3.86
C ALA A 51 18.68 -26.82 3.38
N ALA A 52 17.91 -27.89 3.66
CA ALA A 52 18.20 -29.22 3.14
C ALA A 52 18.11 -29.31 1.60
N GLY A 53 17.38 -28.39 0.95
CA GLY A 53 17.30 -28.30 -0.51
C GLY A 53 16.65 -29.51 -1.18
N LEU A 54 15.95 -30.36 -0.43
CA LEU A 54 15.31 -31.56 -0.94
C LEU A 54 13.97 -31.23 -1.66
N PRO A 55 13.68 -31.81 -2.84
CA PRO A 55 12.43 -31.57 -3.57
C PRO A 55 11.16 -31.85 -2.74
N GLN A 56 11.24 -32.81 -1.82
CA GLN A 56 10.16 -33.22 -0.93
C GLN A 56 9.74 -32.12 0.06
N VAL A 57 10.63 -31.15 0.36
CA VAL A 57 10.37 -30.08 1.33
C VAL A 57 9.17 -29.23 0.93
N THR A 58 9.05 -28.89 -0.36
CA THR A 58 7.93 -28.10 -0.88
C THR A 58 6.60 -28.81 -0.62
N VAL A 59 6.52 -30.11 -0.93
CA VAL A 59 5.32 -30.92 -0.70
C VAL A 59 5.00 -31.00 0.78
N PHE A 60 6.00 -31.25 1.63
CA PHE A 60 5.81 -31.28 3.08
C PHE A 60 5.24 -29.95 3.62
N PHE A 61 5.82 -28.81 3.24
CA PHE A 61 5.36 -27.50 3.68
C PHE A 61 3.96 -27.14 3.18
N GLU A 62 3.63 -27.45 1.91
CA GLU A 62 2.28 -27.25 1.37
C GLU A 62 1.25 -28.07 2.16
N GLN A 63 1.52 -29.36 2.37
CA GLN A 63 0.62 -30.26 3.09
C GLN A 63 0.53 -29.92 4.60
N TRP A 64 1.63 -29.48 5.20
CA TRP A 64 1.65 -29.05 6.60
C TRP A 64 0.78 -27.82 6.80
N SER A 65 0.90 -26.82 5.92
CA SER A 65 0.08 -25.62 5.93
C SER A 65 -1.43 -25.93 5.78
N GLN A 66 -1.76 -26.98 5.00
CA GLN A 66 -3.13 -27.45 4.77
C GLN A 66 -3.66 -28.38 5.89
N LYS A 67 -2.86 -28.70 6.91
CA LYS A 67 -3.21 -29.62 8.02
C LYS A 67 -3.37 -31.08 7.58
N ASN A 68 -2.69 -31.47 6.50
CA ASN A 68 -2.72 -32.84 5.97
C ASN A 68 -1.56 -33.69 6.49
N ILE A 69 -0.67 -33.15 7.32
CA ILE A 69 0.43 -33.89 7.93
C ILE A 69 -0.02 -34.59 9.21
N TRP A 70 0.31 -35.87 9.31
CA TRP A 70 0.07 -36.72 10.47
C TRP A 70 1.39 -37.32 10.94
N GLN A 71 1.54 -37.45 12.25
CA GLN A 71 2.71 -38.04 12.88
C GLN A 71 2.33 -39.39 13.50
N HIS A 72 3.08 -40.44 13.18
CA HIS A 72 2.94 -41.75 13.81
C HIS A 72 3.58 -41.76 15.21
N ASN A 73 3.23 -42.74 16.05
CA ASN A 73 3.77 -42.89 17.40
C ASN A 73 5.29 -43.07 17.47
N ASP A 74 5.93 -43.55 16.40
CA ASP A 74 7.40 -43.64 16.28
C ASP A 74 8.09 -42.33 15.88
N GLY A 75 7.32 -41.26 15.65
CA GLY A 75 7.81 -39.94 15.26
C GLY A 75 7.90 -39.69 13.76
N THR A 76 7.59 -40.67 12.90
CA THR A 76 7.54 -40.50 11.43
C THR A 76 6.36 -39.64 10.98
N PHE A 77 6.50 -38.95 9.85
CA PHE A 77 5.50 -38.04 9.29
C PHE A 77 4.96 -38.55 7.95
N PHE A 78 3.65 -38.38 7.75
CA PHE A 78 2.95 -38.79 6.53
C PHE A 78 1.96 -37.71 6.10
N VAL A 79 1.71 -37.63 4.79
CA VAL A 79 0.52 -36.93 4.27
C VAL A 79 -0.65 -37.88 4.41
N ALA A 80 -1.74 -37.49 5.05
CA ALA A 80 -2.88 -38.39 5.21
C ALA A 80 -4.23 -37.71 4.95
N THR A 81 -5.11 -38.46 4.30
CA THR A 81 -6.53 -38.14 4.16
C THR A 81 -7.36 -39.08 5.02
N ALA A 82 -8.35 -38.52 5.72
CA ALA A 82 -9.18 -39.29 6.65
C ALA A 82 -10.52 -39.68 6.03
N ALA A 83 -10.85 -40.97 6.08
CA ALA A 83 -12.15 -41.52 5.70
C ALA A 83 -12.71 -42.35 6.86
N GLY A 84 -13.58 -41.76 7.67
CA GLY A 84 -14.06 -42.39 8.91
C GLY A 84 -12.94 -42.56 9.92
N ASP A 85 -12.66 -43.80 10.33
CA ASP A 85 -11.59 -44.16 11.29
C ASP A 85 -10.29 -44.64 10.61
N SER A 86 -10.30 -44.73 9.28
CA SER A 86 -9.14 -45.10 8.46
C SER A 86 -8.44 -43.85 7.91
N LEU A 87 -7.11 -43.91 7.86
CA LEU A 87 -6.24 -42.95 7.19
C LEU A 87 -5.63 -43.59 5.96
N THR A 88 -5.70 -42.90 4.82
CA THR A 88 -4.86 -43.20 3.66
C THR A 88 -3.59 -42.37 3.81
N LEU A 89 -2.47 -43.04 4.07
CA LEU A 89 -1.15 -42.46 4.38
C LEU A 89 -0.28 -42.51 3.13
N THR A 90 0.35 -41.39 2.78
CA THR A 90 1.35 -41.30 1.72
C THR A 90 2.68 -40.91 2.35
N ASP A 91 3.70 -41.73 2.12
CA ASP A 91 5.07 -41.47 2.56
C ASP A 91 5.68 -40.28 1.79
N LEU A 92 6.39 -39.40 2.50
CA LEU A 92 6.94 -38.17 1.95
C LEU A 92 8.14 -38.41 1.02
N ASP A 93 8.87 -39.51 1.22
CA ASP A 93 10.08 -39.86 0.47
C ASP A 93 9.78 -40.86 -0.65
N THR A 94 9.00 -41.91 -0.37
CA THR A 94 8.74 -42.99 -1.33
C THR A 94 7.47 -42.78 -2.16
N GLN A 95 6.56 -41.91 -1.70
CA GLN A 95 5.20 -41.73 -2.25
C GLN A 95 4.34 -42.99 -2.20
N GLU A 96 4.77 -44.05 -1.50
CA GLU A 96 3.97 -45.25 -1.32
C GLU A 96 2.75 -44.94 -0.45
N THR A 97 1.61 -45.52 -0.83
CA THR A 97 0.36 -45.31 -0.13
C THR A 97 -0.01 -46.55 0.68
N THR A 98 -0.27 -46.35 1.97
CA THR A 98 -0.68 -47.40 2.91
C THR A 98 -1.93 -46.96 3.67
N THR A 99 -2.56 -47.87 4.40
CA THR A 99 -3.71 -47.57 5.26
C THR A 99 -3.34 -47.77 6.73
N GLY A 100 -3.85 -46.90 7.60
CA GLY A 100 -3.61 -46.97 9.04
C GLY A 100 -4.83 -46.55 9.86
N SER A 101 -4.88 -46.96 11.14
CA SER A 101 -5.91 -46.51 12.08
C SER A 101 -5.58 -45.10 12.58
N LYS A 102 -6.60 -44.24 12.73
CA LYS A 102 -6.42 -42.92 13.37
C LYS A 102 -5.82 -42.98 14.77
N SER A 103 -6.00 -44.08 15.50
CA SER A 103 -5.52 -44.22 16.88
C SER A 103 -3.98 -44.19 16.99
N ASP A 104 -3.28 -44.57 15.92
CA ASP A 104 -1.83 -44.64 15.88
C ASP A 104 -1.17 -43.33 15.44
N PHE A 105 -1.97 -42.33 15.04
CA PHE A 105 -1.48 -41.09 14.43
C PHE A 105 -2.06 -39.83 15.06
N LYS A 106 -1.22 -38.81 15.16
CA LYS A 106 -1.60 -37.48 15.59
C LYS A 106 -1.57 -36.51 14.41
N GLN A 107 -2.71 -35.88 14.12
CA GLN A 107 -2.78 -34.82 13.12
C GLN A 107 -2.03 -33.57 13.60
N ILE A 108 -1.13 -33.06 12.77
CA ILE A 108 -0.36 -31.85 13.06
C ILE A 108 -1.11 -30.64 12.50
N LYS A 109 -1.51 -29.72 13.39
CA LYS A 109 -2.33 -28.55 13.05
C LYS A 109 -1.55 -27.26 13.33
N PRO A 110 -0.82 -26.69 12.37
CA PRO A 110 -0.14 -25.42 12.58
C PRO A 110 -1.15 -24.28 12.78
N ASN A 111 -0.85 -23.40 13.74
CA ASN A 111 -1.65 -22.19 13.96
C ASN A 111 -1.41 -21.15 12.83
N GLY A 112 -2.17 -20.05 12.84
CA GLY A 112 -2.06 -19.01 11.79
C GLY A 112 -0.68 -18.34 11.69
N GLY A 113 0.07 -18.27 12.79
CA GLY A 113 1.44 -17.74 12.78
C GLY A 113 2.44 -18.70 12.15
N VAL A 114 2.36 -19.99 12.47
CA VAL A 114 3.22 -21.04 11.90
C VAL A 114 2.97 -21.19 10.40
N ARG A 115 1.70 -21.23 9.96
CA ARG A 115 1.35 -21.27 8.53
C ARG A 115 1.91 -20.08 7.74
N ARG A 116 2.09 -18.94 8.40
CA ARG A 116 2.72 -17.76 7.78
C ARG A 116 4.21 -17.98 7.55
N LEU A 117 4.94 -18.51 8.53
CA LEU A 117 6.36 -18.83 8.41
C LEU A 117 6.60 -19.90 7.33
N ILE A 118 5.74 -20.92 7.27
CA ILE A 118 5.77 -21.93 6.20
C ILE A 118 5.56 -21.25 4.84
N GLY A 119 4.60 -20.33 4.74
CA GLY A 119 4.38 -19.53 3.53
C GLY A 119 5.62 -18.74 3.11
N THR A 120 6.29 -18.06 4.04
CA THR A 120 7.56 -17.35 3.78
C THR A 120 8.64 -18.29 3.26
N ALA A 121 8.81 -19.45 3.88
CA ALA A 121 9.80 -20.44 3.46
C ALA A 121 9.48 -21.10 2.11
N LEU A 122 8.19 -21.23 1.76
CA LEU A 122 7.78 -21.74 0.45
C LEU A 122 8.11 -20.78 -0.70
N VAL A 123 8.14 -19.47 -0.45
CA VAL A 123 8.38 -18.46 -1.48
C VAL A 123 9.67 -18.73 -2.26
N GLN A 124 10.77 -19.12 -1.59
CA GLN A 124 12.04 -19.36 -2.27
C GLN A 124 11.96 -20.50 -3.30
N PHE A 125 11.14 -21.52 -3.03
CA PHE A 125 10.92 -22.64 -3.95
C PHE A 125 9.95 -22.23 -5.07
N GLN A 126 8.90 -21.48 -4.73
CA GLN A 126 7.90 -21.03 -5.70
C GLN A 126 8.45 -20.03 -6.71
N LEU A 127 9.51 -19.28 -6.38
CA LEU A 127 10.15 -18.32 -7.29
C LEU A 127 10.78 -18.95 -8.55
N LEU A 128 11.08 -20.26 -8.51
CA LEU A 128 11.68 -21.05 -9.58
C LEU A 128 10.74 -22.14 -10.12
N ASP A 129 9.47 -22.12 -9.69
CA ASP A 129 8.48 -23.13 -10.09
C ASP A 129 8.27 -23.14 -11.61
N PRO A 130 8.13 -24.31 -12.28
CA PRO A 130 7.81 -24.37 -13.70
C PRO A 130 6.53 -23.61 -14.09
N ASP A 131 5.54 -23.56 -13.20
CA ASP A 131 4.27 -22.86 -13.39
C ASP A 131 4.44 -21.34 -13.19
N LEU A 132 4.10 -20.57 -14.23
CA LEU A 132 4.16 -19.10 -14.20
C LEU A 132 3.30 -18.52 -13.08
N SER A 133 2.07 -19.01 -12.88
CA SER A 133 1.16 -18.45 -11.89
C SER A 133 1.67 -18.65 -10.46
N ARG A 134 2.41 -19.73 -10.21
CA ARG A 134 3.07 -19.96 -8.91
C ARG A 134 4.22 -18.97 -8.67
N ARG A 135 5.02 -18.70 -9.70
CA ARG A 135 6.10 -17.70 -9.61
C ARG A 135 5.55 -16.28 -9.40
N GLU A 136 4.49 -15.91 -10.11
CA GLU A 136 3.79 -14.62 -9.93
C GLU A 136 3.25 -14.47 -8.50
N ALA A 137 2.55 -15.50 -7.99
CA ALA A 137 2.01 -15.50 -6.64
C ALA A 137 3.11 -15.36 -5.56
N ALA A 138 4.29 -15.94 -5.80
CA ALA A 138 5.45 -15.80 -4.91
C ALA A 138 5.96 -14.35 -4.89
N VAL A 139 6.12 -13.72 -6.06
CA VAL A 139 6.53 -12.30 -6.18
C VAL A 139 5.51 -11.37 -5.53
N ASP A 140 4.21 -11.62 -5.71
CA ASP A 140 3.15 -10.84 -5.07
C ASP A 140 3.07 -11.04 -3.55
N SER A 141 3.45 -12.23 -3.07
CA SER A 141 3.58 -12.50 -1.64
C SER A 141 4.68 -11.66 -1.02
N ILE A 142 5.87 -11.64 -1.64
CA ILE A 142 7.01 -10.82 -1.22
C ILE A 142 6.64 -9.33 -1.27
N ALA A 143 6.03 -8.86 -2.35
CA ALA A 143 5.66 -7.44 -2.50
C ALA A 143 4.71 -6.95 -1.40
N ARG A 144 3.80 -7.80 -0.92
CA ARG A 144 2.88 -7.46 0.18
C ARG A 144 3.56 -7.42 1.54
N ARG A 145 4.57 -8.27 1.77
CA ARG A 145 5.28 -8.41 3.04
C ARG A 145 6.74 -8.74 2.79
N PRO A 146 7.57 -7.73 2.51
CA PRO A 146 8.95 -7.98 2.17
C PRO A 146 9.75 -8.25 3.45
N GLU A 147 10.50 -9.35 3.44
CA GLU A 147 11.37 -9.77 4.54
C GLU A 147 12.83 -9.90 4.05
N ALA A 148 13.80 -9.55 4.89
CA ALA A 148 15.21 -9.55 4.51
C ALA A 148 15.69 -10.92 3.96
N ALA A 149 15.22 -12.02 4.55
CA ALA A 149 15.56 -13.39 4.13
C ALA A 149 15.12 -13.73 2.70
N GLN A 150 14.12 -13.03 2.15
CA GLN A 150 13.59 -13.30 0.81
C GLN A 150 14.42 -12.62 -0.30
N LEU A 151 15.30 -11.66 0.04
CA LEU A 151 16.04 -10.88 -0.96
C LEU A 151 17.00 -11.75 -1.76
N ALA A 152 17.78 -12.60 -1.10
CA ALA A 152 18.76 -13.46 -1.78
C ALA A 152 18.09 -14.49 -2.72
N PRO A 153 17.05 -15.24 -2.30
CA PRO A 153 16.28 -16.09 -3.20
C PRO A 153 15.65 -15.33 -4.38
N LEU A 154 15.11 -14.13 -4.14
CA LEU A 154 14.53 -13.30 -5.20
C LEU A 154 15.58 -12.93 -6.25
N LEU A 155 16.75 -12.44 -5.82
CA LEU A 155 17.87 -12.10 -6.72
C LEU A 155 18.32 -13.31 -7.54
N ALA A 156 18.48 -14.47 -6.90
CA ALA A 156 18.88 -15.70 -7.57
C ALA A 156 17.84 -16.17 -8.63
N SER A 157 16.57 -15.79 -8.46
CA SER A 157 15.48 -16.16 -9.38
C SER A 157 15.35 -15.29 -10.64
N ILE A 158 16.12 -14.21 -10.77
CA ILE A 158 15.99 -13.22 -11.86
C ILE A 158 16.61 -13.73 -13.16
N ASP A 159 17.83 -14.26 -13.09
CA ASP A 159 18.60 -14.60 -14.30
C ASP A 159 17.93 -15.71 -15.10
N GLY A 160 17.40 -16.73 -14.41
CA GLY A 160 16.66 -17.86 -14.99
C GLY A 160 15.21 -17.58 -15.38
N GLU A 161 14.66 -16.38 -15.12
CA GLU A 161 13.28 -16.08 -15.48
C GLU A 161 13.13 -15.87 -16.99
N VAL A 162 12.25 -16.67 -17.60
CA VAL A 162 11.98 -16.66 -19.04
C VAL A 162 10.93 -15.62 -19.40
N ASP A 163 9.93 -15.42 -18.54
CA ASP A 163 8.88 -14.43 -18.80
C ASP A 163 9.41 -13.00 -18.61
N ARG A 164 9.27 -12.17 -19.65
CA ARG A 164 9.85 -10.81 -19.65
C ARG A 164 9.15 -9.87 -18.66
N ILE A 165 7.84 -10.03 -18.47
CA ILE A 165 7.04 -9.17 -17.59
C ILE A 165 7.38 -9.51 -16.13
N LEU A 166 7.35 -10.79 -15.79
CA LEU A 166 7.70 -11.27 -14.46
C LEU A 166 9.16 -10.99 -14.12
N LYS A 167 10.09 -11.13 -15.08
CA LYS A 167 11.50 -10.75 -14.88
C LYS A 167 11.65 -9.28 -14.53
N ALA A 168 10.97 -8.39 -15.26
CA ALA A 168 10.97 -6.96 -14.96
C ALA A 168 10.39 -6.67 -13.56
N ARG A 169 9.30 -7.35 -13.18
CA ARG A 169 8.70 -7.23 -11.83
C ARG A 169 9.63 -7.76 -10.73
N LYS A 170 10.32 -8.87 -10.94
CA LYS A 170 11.33 -9.41 -10.01
C LYS A 170 12.48 -8.43 -9.80
N ILE A 171 13.01 -7.84 -10.89
CA ILE A 171 14.08 -6.83 -10.81
C ILE A 171 13.60 -5.61 -10.02
N GLN A 172 12.40 -5.11 -10.34
CA GLN A 172 11.81 -3.96 -9.64
C GLN A 172 11.66 -4.25 -8.13
N LEU A 173 11.07 -5.40 -7.78
CA LEU A 173 10.88 -5.80 -6.39
C LEU A 173 12.22 -6.03 -5.66
N ALA A 174 13.22 -6.61 -6.34
CA ALA A 174 14.55 -6.78 -5.79
C ALA A 174 15.21 -5.43 -5.49
N ASN A 175 15.03 -4.41 -6.33
CA ASN A 175 15.50 -3.06 -6.04
C ASN A 175 14.79 -2.45 -4.82
N PHE A 176 13.48 -2.64 -4.69
CA PHE A 176 12.73 -2.17 -3.52
C PHE A 176 13.24 -2.81 -2.24
N MET A 177 13.44 -4.13 -2.26
CA MET A 177 13.96 -4.88 -1.13
C MET A 177 15.43 -4.55 -0.83
N ALA A 178 16.28 -4.40 -1.84
CA ALA A 178 17.68 -4.05 -1.67
C ALA A 178 17.84 -2.66 -1.03
N ALA A 179 17.00 -1.68 -1.41
CA ALA A 179 17.01 -0.36 -0.79
C ALA A 179 16.72 -0.42 0.73
N SER A 180 15.85 -1.35 1.16
CA SER A 180 15.46 -1.53 2.56
C SER A 180 16.38 -2.47 3.36
N PHE A 181 16.86 -3.55 2.75
CA PHE A 181 17.44 -4.70 3.47
C PHE A 181 18.86 -5.09 3.08
N ALA A 182 19.45 -4.54 2.00
CA ALA A 182 20.81 -4.92 1.63
C ALA A 182 21.80 -4.52 2.74
N THR A 183 22.76 -5.38 3.04
CA THR A 183 23.72 -5.15 4.13
C THR A 183 24.86 -4.24 3.69
N VAL A 184 25.18 -4.22 2.40
CA VAL A 184 26.23 -3.39 1.82
C VAL A 184 25.65 -2.03 1.44
N THR A 185 26.23 -0.95 1.99
CA THR A 185 25.78 0.42 1.72
C THR A 185 25.73 0.74 0.23
N GLN A 186 26.74 0.32 -0.54
CA GLN A 186 26.80 0.60 -1.98
C GLN A 186 25.65 -0.07 -2.75
N GLU A 187 25.26 -1.29 -2.39
CA GLU A 187 24.12 -1.98 -3.00
C GLU A 187 22.80 -1.26 -2.69
N ARG A 188 22.63 -0.80 -1.45
CA ARG A 188 21.48 0.04 -1.06
C ARG A 188 21.42 1.33 -1.87
N LEU A 189 22.55 2.02 -2.05
CA LEU A 189 22.61 3.26 -2.82
C LEU A 189 22.25 3.04 -4.29
N VAL A 190 22.74 1.96 -4.91
CA VAL A 190 22.37 1.59 -6.29
C VAL A 190 20.86 1.33 -6.39
N ALA A 191 20.31 0.58 -5.44
CA ALA A 191 18.88 0.28 -5.38
C ALA A 191 18.03 1.55 -5.20
N ILE A 192 18.43 2.46 -4.30
CA ILE A 192 17.77 3.76 -4.07
C ILE A 192 17.83 4.64 -5.32
N ASN A 193 18.96 4.67 -6.01
CA ASN A 193 19.07 5.43 -7.25
C ASN A 193 18.15 4.89 -8.34
N SER A 194 17.95 3.57 -8.40
CA SER A 194 16.99 2.96 -9.35
C SER A 194 15.54 3.38 -9.10
N LEU A 195 15.17 3.67 -7.84
CA LEU A 195 13.85 4.16 -7.45
C LEU A 195 13.56 5.59 -7.96
N SER A 196 14.58 6.36 -8.38
CA SER A 196 14.43 7.76 -8.80
C SER A 196 13.58 7.96 -10.08
N VAL A 197 13.42 6.91 -10.88
CA VAL A 197 12.62 6.90 -12.11
C VAL A 197 11.30 6.17 -11.94
N ASP A 198 11.11 5.50 -10.81
CA ASP A 198 9.93 4.70 -10.51
C ASP A 198 8.85 5.57 -9.84
N THR A 199 7.68 5.64 -10.48
CA THR A 199 6.55 6.47 -10.02
C THR A 199 5.50 5.70 -9.22
N SER A 200 5.73 4.40 -8.99
CA SER A 200 4.83 3.49 -8.27
C SER A 200 4.61 3.89 -6.81
N VAL A 201 3.51 3.40 -6.23
CA VAL A 201 3.17 3.64 -4.82
C VAL A 201 4.17 2.90 -3.92
N GLU A 202 4.62 1.71 -4.34
CA GLU A 202 5.60 0.89 -3.62
C GLU A 202 6.96 1.57 -3.53
N ALA A 203 7.45 2.17 -4.62
CA ALA A 203 8.70 2.92 -4.61
C ALA A 203 8.65 4.08 -3.59
N ARG A 204 7.53 4.80 -3.54
CA ARG A 204 7.31 5.87 -2.56
C ARG A 204 7.24 5.33 -1.13
N ALA A 205 6.61 4.17 -0.92
CA ALA A 205 6.53 3.54 0.40
C ALA A 205 7.92 3.19 0.93
N VAL A 206 8.80 2.61 0.09
CA VAL A 206 10.19 2.30 0.45
C VAL A 206 10.97 3.57 0.80
N LEU A 207 10.91 4.59 -0.05
CA LEU A 207 11.61 5.86 0.20
C LEU A 207 11.11 6.55 1.49
N ASN A 208 9.81 6.51 1.76
CA ASN A 208 9.24 7.06 2.98
C ASN A 208 9.65 6.27 4.22
N GLN A 209 9.77 4.94 4.12
CA GLN A 209 10.28 4.11 5.21
C GLN A 209 11.74 4.44 5.54
N ILE A 210 12.59 4.62 4.53
CA ILE A 210 14.00 5.01 4.72
C ILE A 210 14.10 6.41 5.33
N LEU A 211 13.22 7.32 4.94
CA LEU A 211 13.17 8.70 5.43
C LEU A 211 12.30 8.87 6.69
N ALA A 212 11.89 7.78 7.33
CA ALA A 212 11.10 7.83 8.54
C ALA A 212 11.92 8.47 9.67
N THR A 213 11.26 9.36 10.41
CA THR A 213 11.86 10.06 11.55
C THR A 213 11.09 9.79 12.84
N SER A 214 11.80 9.90 13.96
CA SER A 214 11.23 9.95 15.31
C SER A 214 11.63 11.26 15.98
N THR A 215 10.66 11.88 16.66
CA THR A 215 10.93 13.02 17.53
C THR A 215 11.59 12.54 18.81
N GLU A 216 12.73 13.12 19.14
CA GLU A 216 13.50 12.81 20.33
C GLU A 216 13.89 14.11 21.06
N VAL A 217 14.29 13.95 22.32
CA VAL A 217 14.73 15.05 23.17
C VAL A 217 16.04 14.71 23.87
N ALA A 218 16.94 15.68 23.94
CA ALA A 218 18.22 15.56 24.63
C ALA A 218 18.66 16.91 25.22
N SER A 219 19.62 16.91 26.14
CA SER A 219 20.20 18.15 26.69
C SER A 219 21.06 18.91 25.68
N VAL A 220 21.61 18.20 24.69
CA VAL A 220 22.44 18.75 23.61
C VAL A 220 22.16 17.94 22.35
N ILE A 221 22.36 18.53 21.16
CA ILE A 221 22.19 17.80 19.89
C ILE A 221 23.17 16.62 19.86
N PRO A 222 22.67 15.37 19.80
CA PRO A 222 23.54 14.20 19.77
C PRO A 222 24.13 13.98 18.38
N GLU A 223 25.21 13.19 18.32
CA GLU A 223 25.73 12.69 17.06
C GLU A 223 24.74 11.71 16.39
N GLY A 224 24.80 11.68 15.06
CA GLY A 224 23.99 10.79 14.23
C GLY A 224 23.28 11.50 13.08
N ASN A 225 22.38 10.78 12.43
CA ASN A 225 21.64 11.26 11.27
C ASN A 225 20.40 12.06 11.70
N ILE A 226 20.60 13.35 11.98
CA ILE A 226 19.55 14.28 12.40
C ILE A 226 18.87 14.87 11.17
N ALA A 227 17.54 14.75 11.10
CA ALA A 227 16.72 15.29 10.02
C ALA A 227 16.52 16.80 10.14
N ARG A 228 16.17 17.26 11.34
CA ARG A 228 16.02 18.68 11.68
C ARG A 228 15.95 18.90 13.19
N VAL A 229 16.34 20.09 13.62
CA VAL A 229 16.07 20.60 14.97
C VAL A 229 14.70 21.27 14.97
N LEU A 230 13.91 21.03 16.01
CA LEU A 230 12.56 21.54 16.17
C LEU A 230 12.56 22.72 17.15
N ASP A 231 11.71 23.70 16.86
CA ASP A 231 11.41 24.78 17.81
C ASP A 231 10.24 24.33 18.70
N PRO A 232 10.47 24.04 20.00
CA PRO A 232 9.42 23.57 20.88
C PRO A 232 8.35 24.63 21.16
N LEU A 233 8.65 25.92 20.94
CA LEU A 233 7.72 27.00 21.25
C LEU A 233 6.60 27.16 20.21
N VAL A 234 6.68 26.48 19.06
CA VAL A 234 5.60 26.42 18.07
C VAL A 234 4.40 25.63 18.60
N ALA A 235 4.64 24.60 19.42
CA ALA A 235 3.61 23.78 20.04
C ALA A 235 3.99 23.37 21.49
N PRO A 236 4.08 24.33 22.43
CA PRO A 236 4.73 24.12 23.73
C PRO A 236 4.16 22.96 24.55
N ASP A 237 2.83 22.82 24.61
CA ASP A 237 2.20 21.74 25.38
C ASP A 237 2.52 20.35 24.79
N GLN A 238 2.54 20.21 23.46
CA GLN A 238 2.88 18.93 22.80
C GLN A 238 4.33 18.53 23.06
N PHE A 239 5.26 19.47 23.00
CA PHE A 239 6.68 19.20 23.30
C PHE A 239 6.93 18.99 24.79
N TYR A 240 6.11 19.58 25.66
CA TYR A 240 6.20 19.30 27.08
C TYR A 240 5.77 17.88 27.40
N ASP A 241 4.72 17.36 26.73
CA ASP A 241 4.33 15.95 26.85
C ASP A 241 5.48 15.01 26.46
N VAL A 242 6.28 15.36 25.44
CA VAL A 242 7.49 14.60 25.08
C VAL A 242 8.53 14.58 26.22
N LEU A 243 8.72 15.68 26.96
CA LEU A 243 9.59 15.70 28.14
C LEU A 243 9.05 14.78 29.25
N VAL A 244 7.74 14.77 29.44
CA VAL A 244 7.07 13.94 30.45
C VAL A 244 7.22 12.47 30.11
N GLU A 245 6.97 12.07 28.86
CA GLU A 245 7.16 10.70 28.38
C GLU A 245 8.63 10.25 28.49
N ALA A 246 9.57 11.16 28.24
CA ALA A 246 11.00 10.92 28.43
C ALA A 246 11.45 10.90 29.90
N ASN A 247 10.54 11.14 30.85
CA ASN A 247 10.84 11.30 32.29
C ASN A 247 11.83 12.44 32.59
N LEU A 248 11.87 13.47 31.75
CA LEU A 248 12.71 14.67 31.90
C LEU A 248 11.96 15.84 32.55
N ALA A 249 10.62 15.79 32.57
CA ALA A 249 9.78 16.77 33.26
C ALA A 249 8.61 16.08 33.99
N PRO A 250 8.09 16.66 35.09
CA PRO A 250 6.91 16.14 35.75
C PRO A 250 5.64 16.39 34.90
N PRO A 251 4.64 15.50 34.97
CA PRO A 251 3.38 15.69 34.24
C PRO A 251 2.66 16.96 34.70
N LYS A 252 2.08 17.69 33.75
CA LYS A 252 1.26 18.87 34.03
C LYS A 252 0.03 18.45 34.82
N GLN A 253 -0.25 19.13 35.93
CA GLN A 253 -1.41 18.81 36.77
C GLN A 253 -2.69 19.13 36.01
N THR A 254 -3.65 18.20 36.01
CA THR A 254 -4.98 18.46 35.45
C THR A 254 -5.82 19.28 36.42
N ALA A 255 -6.90 19.89 35.94
CA ALA A 255 -7.86 20.58 36.80
C ALA A 255 -8.45 19.66 37.89
N SER A 256 -8.57 18.36 37.62
CA SER A 256 -9.02 17.36 38.60
C SER A 256 -7.97 17.11 39.67
N ASP A 257 -6.69 17.01 39.28
CA ASP A 257 -5.58 16.78 40.22
C ASP A 257 -5.43 17.97 41.18
N ILE A 258 -5.52 19.20 40.64
CA ILE A 258 -5.52 20.44 41.44
C ILE A 258 -6.69 20.41 42.43
N LYS A 259 -7.90 20.09 41.97
CA LYS A 259 -9.08 20.06 42.84
C LYS A 259 -8.94 19.03 43.96
N LYS A 260 -8.53 17.80 43.65
CA LYS A 260 -8.31 16.74 44.65
C LYS A 260 -7.24 17.14 45.67
N ALA A 261 -6.16 17.75 45.22
CA ALA A 261 -5.09 18.23 46.09
C ALA A 261 -5.58 19.33 47.04
N LEU A 262 -6.41 20.26 46.56
CA LEU A 262 -7.02 21.31 47.38
C LEU A 262 -8.04 20.74 48.39
N GLU A 263 -8.89 19.80 47.96
CA GLU A 263 -9.88 19.13 48.82
C GLU A 263 -9.22 18.37 49.98
N ALA A 264 -8.07 17.73 49.74
CA ALA A 264 -7.31 17.03 50.77
C ALA A 264 -6.70 17.94 51.85
N HIS A 265 -6.61 19.26 51.59
CA HIS A 265 -5.98 20.24 52.48
C HIS A 265 -6.98 21.27 53.02
N ILE A 266 -8.26 20.91 53.14
CA ILE A 266 -9.27 21.74 53.78
C ILE A 266 -9.12 21.63 55.30
N VAL A 267 -8.83 22.76 55.95
CA VAL A 267 -8.79 22.89 57.41
C VAL A 267 -9.74 24.01 57.81
N GLU A 268 -10.76 23.68 58.62
CA GLU A 268 -11.74 24.65 59.13
C GLU A 268 -12.41 25.53 58.04
N GLY A 269 -12.70 24.95 56.87
CA GLY A 269 -13.33 25.66 55.74
C GLY A 269 -12.39 26.61 54.99
N ARG A 270 -11.08 26.46 55.16
CA ARG A 270 -10.03 27.21 54.45
C ARG A 270 -9.01 26.27 53.80
N ILE A 271 -8.35 26.75 52.74
CA ILE A 271 -7.25 26.04 52.05
C ILE A 271 -6.09 27.03 51.92
N ALA A 272 -4.93 26.74 52.53
CA ALA A 272 -3.75 27.63 52.54
C ALA A 272 -4.09 29.10 52.87
N GLY A 273 -5.01 29.33 53.82
CA GLY A 273 -5.43 30.67 54.22
C GLY A 273 -6.52 31.30 53.35
N PHE A 274 -6.96 30.69 52.25
CA PHE A 274 -8.07 31.18 51.42
C PHE A 274 -9.42 30.55 51.82
N PRO A 275 -10.55 31.30 51.82
CA PRO A 275 -11.87 30.73 52.10
C PRO A 275 -12.34 29.74 51.04
N LEU A 276 -12.92 28.61 51.46
CA LEU A 276 -13.44 27.56 50.54
C LEU A 276 -14.47 28.10 49.54
N VAL A 277 -15.29 29.08 49.94
CA VAL A 277 -16.33 29.71 49.11
C VAL A 277 -15.74 30.41 47.86
N GLN A 278 -14.45 30.75 47.86
CA GLN A 278 -13.80 31.41 46.72
C GLN A 278 -13.22 30.42 45.71
N MET A 279 -13.26 29.11 45.98
CA MET A 279 -12.65 28.07 45.15
C MET A 279 -13.44 27.76 43.86
N ASP A 280 -14.61 28.36 43.66
CA ASP A 280 -15.31 28.33 42.38
C ASP A 280 -14.53 29.11 41.29
N ASN A 281 -13.70 30.08 41.68
CA ASN A 281 -12.86 30.85 40.78
C ASN A 281 -11.55 30.07 40.45
N PRO A 282 -11.26 29.76 39.17
CA PRO A 282 -10.03 29.08 38.75
C PRO A 282 -8.74 29.76 39.23
N LEU A 283 -8.68 31.10 39.19
CA LEU A 283 -7.49 31.85 39.62
C LEU A 283 -7.23 31.71 41.13
N MET A 284 -8.31 31.65 41.93
CA MET A 284 -8.19 31.45 43.37
C MET A 284 -7.73 30.04 43.71
N ARG A 285 -8.16 29.03 42.92
CA ARG A 285 -7.67 27.65 43.05
C ARG A 285 -6.19 27.54 42.74
N GLU A 286 -5.72 28.18 41.68
CA GLU A 286 -4.29 28.20 41.34
C GLU A 286 -3.45 28.93 42.41
N ALA A 287 -3.95 30.05 42.94
CA ALA A 287 -3.28 30.78 44.02
C ALA A 287 -3.18 29.95 45.31
N ALA A 288 -4.28 29.30 45.72
CA ALA A 288 -4.30 28.41 46.88
C ALA A 288 -3.37 27.20 46.68
N TYR A 289 -3.37 26.60 45.48
CA TYR A 289 -2.48 25.49 45.14
C TYR A 289 -1.01 25.92 45.19
N THR A 290 -0.68 27.10 44.64
CA THR A 290 0.67 27.66 44.67
C THR A 290 1.14 27.94 46.11
N ALA A 291 0.23 28.38 46.99
CA ALA A 291 0.55 28.57 48.41
C ALA A 291 0.85 27.23 49.11
N LEU A 292 0.04 26.19 48.89
CA LEU A 292 0.33 24.83 49.38
C LEU A 292 1.66 24.30 48.84
N ALA A 293 1.98 24.59 47.57
CA ALA A 293 3.22 24.13 46.94
C ALA A 293 4.45 24.79 47.58
N ARG A 294 4.36 26.07 47.98
CA ARG A 294 5.43 26.78 48.70
C ARG A 294 5.68 26.20 50.09
N GLU A 295 4.65 25.68 50.73
CA GLU A 295 4.74 24.98 52.02
C GLU A 295 5.22 23.53 51.87
N GLY A 296 5.42 23.04 50.63
CA GLY A 296 5.85 21.67 50.34
C GLY A 296 4.76 20.61 50.50
N LEU A 297 3.49 21.02 50.62
CA LEU A 297 2.34 20.14 50.84
C LEU A 297 1.81 19.51 49.55
N VAL A 298 2.04 20.16 48.39
CA VAL A 298 1.69 19.66 47.06
C VAL A 298 2.84 19.93 46.07
N PRO A 299 2.93 19.21 44.94
CA PRO A 299 3.94 19.48 43.91
C PRO A 299 3.85 20.91 43.36
N ALA A 300 4.97 21.44 42.85
CA ALA A 300 4.99 22.75 42.20
C ALA A 300 4.09 22.76 40.95
N LEU A 301 3.27 23.82 40.83
CA LEU A 301 2.39 24.00 39.67
C LEU A 301 3.24 24.27 38.42
N ILE A 302 2.99 23.52 37.35
CA ILE A 302 3.63 23.76 36.06
C ILE A 302 2.92 24.91 35.34
N THR A 303 3.42 26.12 35.54
CA THR A 303 2.98 27.32 34.82
C THR A 303 3.49 27.31 33.38
N GLU A 304 2.90 28.15 32.52
CA GLU A 304 3.40 28.32 31.14
C GLU A 304 4.87 28.76 31.12
N ALA A 305 5.27 29.67 32.00
CA ALA A 305 6.66 30.10 32.11
C ALA A 305 7.59 28.97 32.57
N ALA A 306 7.16 28.11 33.50
CA ALA A 306 7.95 26.97 33.95
C ALA A 306 8.06 25.89 32.85
N ARG A 307 6.97 25.65 32.12
CA ARG A 307 6.94 24.78 30.94
C ARG A 307 7.93 25.28 29.89
N ASP A 308 7.83 26.55 29.50
CA ASP A 308 8.65 27.13 28.43
C ASP A 308 10.14 27.20 28.82
N ALA A 309 10.44 27.41 30.10
CA ALA A 309 11.80 27.30 30.63
C ALA A 309 12.33 25.86 30.56
N ALA A 310 11.50 24.86 30.91
CA ALA A 310 11.86 23.46 30.79
C ALA A 310 12.11 23.06 29.32
N LEU A 311 11.26 23.52 28.40
CA LEU A 311 11.43 23.33 26.96
C LEU A 311 12.74 23.96 26.46
N SER A 312 13.03 25.19 26.87
CA SER A 312 14.23 25.93 26.45
C SER A 312 15.54 25.33 26.98
N SER A 313 15.46 24.52 28.03
CA SER A 313 16.63 23.80 28.58
C SER A 313 16.97 22.50 27.84
N HIS A 314 16.13 22.09 26.88
CA HIS A 314 16.31 20.87 26.10
C HIS A 314 16.30 21.17 24.61
N VAL A 315 16.88 20.25 23.83
CA VAL A 315 16.84 20.30 22.38
C VAL A 315 15.94 19.19 21.87
N PHE A 316 14.97 19.58 21.04
CA PHE A 316 14.07 18.68 20.35
C PHE A 316 14.52 18.54 18.91
N TYR A 317 14.58 17.31 18.41
CA TYR A 317 15.04 17.03 17.07
C TYR A 317 14.32 15.82 16.50
N GLU A 318 14.28 15.75 15.17
CA GLU A 318 13.87 14.55 14.46
C GLU A 318 15.11 13.76 14.05
N ARG A 319 15.20 12.50 14.48
CA ARG A 319 16.25 11.57 14.06
C ARG A 319 15.71 10.67 12.97
N TYR A 320 16.50 10.40 11.93
CA TYR A 320 16.17 9.35 10.98
C TYR A 320 16.28 7.96 11.64
N ALA A 321 15.34 7.07 11.34
CA ALA A 321 15.47 5.66 11.68
C ALA A 321 16.67 5.01 10.97
N GLU A 322 17.02 5.52 9.78
CA GLU A 322 18.23 5.14 9.04
C GLU A 322 19.46 5.89 9.59
N PRO A 323 20.45 5.17 10.15
CA PRO A 323 21.65 5.80 10.73
C PRO A 323 22.62 6.36 9.67
N ASN A 324 22.60 5.86 8.43
CA ASN A 324 23.55 6.29 7.40
C ASN A 324 23.04 7.52 6.62
N ALA A 325 23.71 8.66 6.81
CA ALA A 325 23.38 9.90 6.13
C ALA A 325 23.46 9.83 4.60
N GLN A 326 24.37 9.03 4.03
CA GLN A 326 24.47 8.86 2.57
C GLN A 326 23.20 8.24 1.99
N ILE A 327 22.60 7.29 2.72
CA ILE A 327 21.39 6.58 2.32
C ILE A 327 20.19 7.53 2.36
N THR A 328 20.04 8.33 3.42
CA THR A 328 18.97 9.32 3.50
C THR A 328 19.13 10.44 2.47
N THR A 329 20.35 10.90 2.18
CA THR A 329 20.60 11.86 1.10
C THR A 329 20.20 11.29 -0.26
N ALA A 330 20.59 10.05 -0.57
CA ALA A 330 20.20 9.39 -1.81
C ALA A 330 18.67 9.19 -1.89
N ALA A 331 18.02 8.83 -0.78
CA ALA A 331 16.57 8.66 -0.74
C ALA A 331 15.81 9.98 -0.96
N HIS A 332 16.28 11.10 -0.41
CA HIS A 332 15.72 12.42 -0.70
C HIS A 332 15.88 12.80 -2.18
N ALA A 333 17.05 12.55 -2.76
CA ALA A 333 17.31 12.82 -4.18
C ALA A 333 16.40 11.97 -5.08
N ALA A 334 16.28 10.66 -4.79
CA ALA A 334 15.39 9.75 -5.51
C ALA A 334 13.92 10.18 -5.41
N ARG A 335 13.44 10.51 -4.18
CA ARG A 335 12.08 10.98 -3.95
C ARG A 335 11.80 12.28 -4.71
N LYS A 336 12.74 13.23 -4.71
CA LYS A 336 12.62 14.49 -5.45
C LYS A 336 12.53 14.25 -6.96
N SER A 337 13.37 13.37 -7.50
CA SER A 337 13.33 12.97 -8.92
C SER A 337 11.98 12.36 -9.29
N ALA A 338 11.51 11.37 -8.52
CA ALA A 338 10.24 10.70 -8.77
C ALA A 338 9.06 11.70 -8.72
N ASN A 339 9.03 12.58 -7.72
CA ASN A 339 8.02 13.64 -7.60
C ASN A 339 8.05 14.61 -8.78
N ASN A 340 9.24 15.02 -9.23
CA ASN A 340 9.38 15.89 -10.39
C ASN A 340 8.83 15.23 -11.65
N ARG A 341 9.10 13.94 -11.88
CA ARG A 341 8.56 13.19 -13.03
C ARG A 341 7.03 13.15 -13.00
N VAL A 342 6.46 12.87 -11.83
CA VAL A 342 5.00 12.85 -11.63
C VAL A 342 4.41 14.24 -11.87
N ALA A 343 5.02 15.29 -11.33
CA ALA A 343 4.57 16.66 -11.52
C ALA A 343 4.65 17.10 -12.99
N THR A 344 5.72 16.74 -13.72
CA THR A 344 5.84 17.02 -15.15
C THR A 344 4.79 16.28 -15.98
N ALA A 345 4.52 15.01 -15.67
CA ALA A 345 3.47 14.25 -16.35
C ALA A 345 2.08 14.85 -16.08
N GLN A 346 1.77 15.14 -14.82
CA GLN A 346 0.51 15.80 -14.44
C GLN A 346 0.33 17.17 -15.09
N PHE A 347 1.40 17.96 -15.20
CA PHE A 347 1.36 19.24 -15.90
C PHE A 347 1.06 19.06 -17.38
N ALA A 348 1.68 18.08 -18.04
CA ALA A 348 1.41 17.76 -19.43
C ALA A 348 -0.05 17.31 -19.65
N ASP A 349 -0.54 16.39 -18.81
CA ASP A 349 -1.92 15.90 -18.85
C ASP A 349 -2.92 17.05 -18.68
N LEU A 350 -2.75 17.86 -17.63
CA LEU A 350 -3.63 19.01 -17.35
C LEU A 350 -3.60 20.04 -18.48
N THR A 351 -2.44 20.25 -19.10
CA THR A 351 -2.30 21.18 -20.24
C THR A 351 -3.04 20.65 -21.47
N LEU A 352 -2.91 19.36 -21.77
CA LEU A 352 -3.64 18.74 -22.88
C LEU A 352 -5.16 18.76 -22.63
N ASP A 353 -5.59 18.48 -21.40
CA ASP A 353 -6.99 18.56 -21.01
C ASP A 353 -7.54 19.99 -21.15
N ALA A 354 -6.79 20.98 -20.66
CA ALA A 354 -7.16 22.39 -20.78
C ALA A 354 -7.21 22.83 -22.25
N LEU A 355 -6.26 22.41 -23.08
CA LEU A 355 -6.22 22.74 -24.51
C LEU A 355 -7.37 22.07 -25.28
N SER A 356 -7.69 20.83 -24.94
CA SER A 356 -8.82 20.08 -25.50
C SER A 356 -10.14 20.78 -25.16
N LEU A 357 -10.35 21.10 -23.88
CA LEU A 357 -11.55 21.79 -23.41
C LEU A 357 -11.67 23.20 -24.02
N ALA A 358 -10.56 23.94 -24.07
CA ALA A 358 -10.51 25.27 -24.70
C ALA A 358 -10.85 25.19 -26.20
N SER A 359 -10.37 24.16 -26.90
CA SER A 359 -10.65 23.93 -28.32
C SER A 359 -12.13 23.62 -28.57
N ILE A 360 -12.77 22.84 -27.69
CA ILE A 360 -14.22 22.58 -27.75
C ILE A 360 -15.00 23.88 -27.54
N PHE A 361 -14.66 24.67 -26.52
CA PHE A 361 -15.32 25.96 -26.29
C PHE A 361 -15.07 26.96 -27.42
N PHE A 362 -13.86 26.99 -27.97
CA PHE A 362 -13.52 27.83 -29.10
C PHE A 362 -14.33 27.45 -30.35
N LEU A 363 -14.42 26.16 -30.68
CA LEU A 363 -15.23 25.68 -31.80
C LEU A 363 -16.72 26.01 -31.60
N ALA A 364 -17.25 25.82 -30.39
CA ALA A 364 -18.62 26.19 -30.04
C ALA A 364 -18.87 27.69 -30.19
N ALA A 365 -17.93 28.52 -29.71
CA ALA A 365 -18.00 29.98 -29.79
C ALA A 365 -17.90 30.50 -31.23
N ILE A 366 -17.03 29.92 -32.06
CA ILE A 366 -16.96 30.23 -33.50
C ILE A 366 -18.29 29.93 -34.18
N GLY A 367 -18.92 28.79 -33.88
CA GLY A 367 -20.23 28.44 -34.44
C GLY A 367 -21.30 29.49 -34.12
N LEU A 368 -21.32 29.99 -32.88
CA LEU A 368 -22.21 31.08 -32.48
C LEU A 368 -21.86 32.40 -33.19
N ALA A 369 -20.58 32.73 -33.30
CA ALA A 369 -20.12 33.95 -33.98
C ALA A 369 -20.49 33.97 -35.47
N ILE A 370 -20.33 32.84 -36.17
CA ILE A 370 -20.68 32.71 -37.60
C ILE A 370 -22.19 32.83 -37.79
N THR A 371 -22.99 32.12 -36.98
CA THR A 371 -24.46 32.15 -37.12
C THR A 371 -25.03 33.54 -36.83
N PHE A 372 -24.55 34.22 -35.79
CA PHE A 372 -24.91 35.60 -35.51
C PHE A 372 -24.44 36.56 -36.61
N GLY A 373 -23.19 36.42 -37.07
CA GLY A 373 -22.58 37.31 -38.07
C GLY A 373 -23.25 37.28 -39.44
N VAL A 374 -23.81 36.13 -39.86
CA VAL A 374 -24.49 36.01 -41.15
C VAL A 374 -25.98 36.38 -41.05
N MET A 375 -26.67 35.99 -39.98
CA MET A 375 -28.13 36.17 -39.87
C MET A 375 -28.56 37.44 -39.14
N GLY A 376 -27.68 38.08 -38.36
CA GLY A 376 -28.00 39.27 -37.56
C GLY A 376 -28.96 39.00 -36.39
N VAL A 377 -29.15 37.73 -36.02
CA VAL A 377 -30.10 37.29 -34.98
C VAL A 377 -29.41 36.38 -33.97
N ILE A 378 -29.70 36.57 -32.68
CA ILE A 378 -29.14 35.75 -31.59
C ILE A 378 -29.93 34.43 -31.49
N ASN A 379 -29.26 33.30 -31.69
CA ASN A 379 -29.83 31.96 -31.51
C ASN A 379 -29.46 31.36 -30.16
N MET A 380 -30.41 31.35 -29.21
CA MET A 380 -30.20 30.78 -27.87
C MET A 380 -30.28 29.25 -27.82
N ALA A 381 -30.74 28.59 -28.89
CA ALA A 381 -30.80 27.14 -29.00
C ALA A 381 -29.49 26.49 -29.49
N HIS A 382 -28.46 27.28 -29.82
CA HIS A 382 -27.20 26.79 -30.39
C HIS A 382 -26.55 25.67 -29.57
N GLY A 383 -26.52 25.80 -28.24
CA GLY A 383 -25.99 24.76 -27.34
C GLY A 383 -26.73 23.42 -27.46
N GLU A 384 -28.03 23.45 -27.77
CA GLU A 384 -28.84 22.24 -27.94
C GLU A 384 -28.55 21.52 -29.26
N PHE A 385 -28.10 22.25 -30.29
CA PHE A 385 -27.62 21.63 -31.53
C PHE A 385 -26.28 20.91 -31.31
N ILE A 386 -25.38 21.49 -30.50
CA ILE A 386 -24.15 20.82 -30.08
C ILE A 386 -24.49 19.55 -29.30
N MET A 387 -25.43 19.65 -28.34
CA MET A 387 -25.93 18.53 -27.56
C MET A 387 -26.52 17.43 -28.46
N MET A 388 -27.32 17.78 -29.47
CA MET A 388 -27.90 16.82 -30.42
C MET A 388 -26.83 16.06 -31.21
N GLY A 389 -25.76 16.74 -31.63
CA GLY A 389 -24.60 16.10 -32.27
C GLY A 389 -23.91 15.08 -31.35
N ALA A 390 -23.69 15.46 -30.08
CA ALA A 390 -23.09 14.58 -29.07
C ALA A 390 -23.96 13.34 -28.80
N TYR A 391 -25.28 13.51 -28.63
CA TYR A 391 -26.20 12.38 -28.46
C TYR A 391 -26.30 11.50 -29.68
N THR A 392 -26.14 12.04 -30.89
CA THR A 392 -26.08 11.20 -32.11
C THR A 392 -24.89 10.25 -32.05
N GLY A 393 -23.72 10.75 -31.62
CA GLY A 393 -22.55 9.89 -31.42
C GLY A 393 -22.76 8.83 -30.34
N TYR A 394 -23.37 9.21 -29.21
CA TYR A 394 -23.74 8.25 -28.16
C TYR A 394 -24.67 7.15 -28.68
N VAL A 395 -25.72 7.51 -29.42
CA VAL A 395 -26.68 6.54 -29.98
C VAL A 395 -25.98 5.61 -30.98
N VAL A 396 -25.12 6.13 -31.85
CA VAL A 396 -24.36 5.29 -32.80
C VAL A 396 -23.47 4.28 -32.08
N GLN A 397 -22.83 4.69 -30.98
CA GLN A 397 -21.99 3.80 -30.17
C GLN A 397 -22.78 2.64 -29.54
N LEU A 398 -24.08 2.81 -29.26
CA LEU A 398 -24.94 1.71 -28.78
C LEU A 398 -25.15 0.62 -29.85
N PHE A 399 -25.12 0.99 -31.13
CA PHE A 399 -25.31 0.05 -32.25
C PHE A 399 -23.99 -0.47 -32.84
N ILE A 400 -22.90 0.30 -32.71
CA ILE A 400 -21.57 -0.03 -33.22
C ILE A 400 -20.59 -0.07 -32.03
N PRO A 401 -20.38 -1.24 -31.39
CA PRO A 401 -19.50 -1.36 -30.21
C PRO A 401 -18.03 -1.05 -30.51
N ASN A 402 -17.60 -1.18 -31.77
CA ASN A 402 -16.25 -0.83 -32.18
C ASN A 402 -16.09 0.70 -32.22
N TYR A 403 -15.39 1.23 -31.22
CA TYR A 403 -15.10 2.67 -31.07
C TYR A 403 -14.52 3.31 -32.33
N THR A 404 -13.66 2.61 -33.07
CA THR A 404 -13.03 3.14 -34.29
C THR A 404 -14.01 3.19 -35.45
N ALA A 405 -14.88 2.19 -35.61
CA ALA A 405 -15.88 2.21 -36.68
C ALA A 405 -17.02 3.20 -36.37
N SER A 406 -17.39 3.30 -35.09
CA SER A 406 -18.44 4.20 -34.60
C SER A 406 -18.16 5.66 -34.94
N ILE A 407 -16.93 6.16 -34.72
CA ILE A 407 -16.60 7.57 -34.99
C ILE A 407 -16.77 7.96 -36.48
N PHE A 408 -16.42 7.07 -37.41
CA PHE A 408 -16.56 7.32 -38.85
C PHE A 408 -18.02 7.39 -39.30
N VAL A 409 -18.93 6.71 -38.60
CA VAL A 409 -20.37 6.74 -38.88
C VAL A 409 -21.06 7.87 -38.11
N ALA A 410 -20.70 8.04 -36.85
CA ALA A 410 -21.25 9.04 -35.94
C ALA A 410 -21.01 10.47 -36.45
N LEU A 411 -19.81 10.77 -36.95
CA LEU A 411 -19.48 12.12 -37.37
C LEU A 411 -20.36 12.60 -38.54
N PRO A 412 -20.44 11.92 -39.71
CA PRO A 412 -21.36 12.32 -40.77
C PRO A 412 -22.82 12.33 -40.34
N LEU A 413 -23.23 11.37 -39.51
CA LEU A 413 -24.62 11.29 -39.05
C LEU A 413 -24.98 12.46 -38.13
N ALA A 414 -24.08 12.87 -37.23
CA ALA A 414 -24.27 14.04 -36.37
C ALA A 414 -24.45 15.32 -37.20
N PHE A 415 -23.66 15.51 -38.25
CA PHE A 415 -23.86 16.61 -39.20
C PHE A 415 -25.21 16.52 -39.91
N ALA A 416 -25.60 15.34 -40.39
CA ALA A 416 -26.88 15.15 -41.07
C ALA A 416 -28.08 15.44 -40.15
N VAL A 417 -28.07 14.90 -38.93
CA VAL A 417 -29.15 15.08 -37.94
C VAL A 417 -29.27 16.55 -37.53
N THR A 418 -28.15 17.20 -37.18
CA THR A 418 -28.15 18.62 -36.79
C THR A 418 -28.52 19.53 -37.95
N PHE A 419 -28.09 19.23 -39.19
CA PHE A 419 -28.50 19.95 -40.39
C PHE A 419 -30.00 19.87 -40.62
N VAL A 420 -30.59 18.68 -40.55
CA VAL A 420 -32.05 18.49 -40.71
C VAL A 420 -32.80 19.26 -39.63
N ALA A 421 -32.39 19.15 -38.36
CA ALA A 421 -33.00 19.91 -37.28
C ALA A 421 -32.88 21.43 -37.49
N GLY A 422 -31.73 21.90 -37.98
CA GLY A 422 -31.49 23.31 -38.31
C GLY A 422 -32.41 23.81 -39.42
N VAL A 423 -32.56 23.05 -40.51
CA VAL A 423 -33.48 23.37 -41.63
C VAL A 423 -34.94 23.42 -41.17
N VAL A 424 -35.35 22.50 -40.29
CA VAL A 424 -36.69 22.48 -39.71
C VAL A 424 -36.92 23.75 -38.88
N MET A 425 -35.99 24.11 -37.99
CA MET A 425 -36.07 25.33 -37.19
C MET A 425 -36.10 26.59 -38.06
N GLU A 426 -35.24 26.65 -39.08
CA GLU A 426 -35.14 27.78 -40.01
C GLU A 426 -36.46 28.01 -40.74
N ARG A 427 -37.01 26.97 -41.36
CA ARG A 427 -38.23 27.08 -42.16
C ARG A 427 -39.48 27.35 -41.32
N LEU A 428 -39.55 26.80 -40.11
CA LEU A 428 -40.74 26.90 -39.27
C LEU A 428 -40.73 28.12 -38.35
N VAL A 429 -39.58 28.57 -37.87
CA VAL A 429 -39.54 29.61 -36.84
C VAL A 429 -38.80 30.84 -37.35
N ILE A 430 -37.51 30.69 -37.67
CA ILE A 430 -36.63 31.85 -37.93
C ILE A 430 -37.08 32.62 -39.17
N ARG A 431 -37.42 31.93 -40.28
CA ARG A 431 -37.87 32.59 -41.52
C ARG A 431 -39.09 33.48 -41.33
N ARG A 432 -39.95 33.18 -40.36
CA ARG A 432 -41.18 33.93 -40.06
C ARG A 432 -40.91 35.15 -39.18
N LEU A 433 -39.75 35.22 -38.51
CA LEU A 433 -39.43 36.20 -37.47
C LEU A 433 -38.19 37.06 -37.77
N TYR A 434 -37.54 36.91 -38.93
CA TYR A 434 -36.30 37.64 -39.31
C TYR A 434 -36.31 39.16 -39.03
N HIS A 435 -37.45 39.83 -39.23
CA HIS A 435 -37.56 41.29 -39.06
C HIS A 435 -37.85 41.70 -37.61
N ARG A 436 -37.83 40.76 -36.66
CA ARG A 436 -38.22 40.95 -35.25
C ARG A 436 -37.19 40.28 -34.32
N PRO A 437 -36.05 40.95 -34.04
CA PRO A 437 -34.91 40.34 -33.35
C PRO A 437 -35.23 39.90 -31.91
N LEU A 438 -36.02 40.67 -31.16
CA LEU A 438 -36.43 40.31 -29.79
C LEU A 438 -37.35 39.08 -29.77
N GLU A 439 -38.28 38.97 -30.72
CA GLU A 439 -39.18 37.82 -30.84
C GLU A 439 -38.41 36.55 -31.22
N THR A 440 -37.38 36.68 -32.06
CA THR A 440 -36.56 35.53 -32.45
C THR A 440 -35.69 35.02 -31.29
N LEU A 441 -35.18 35.91 -30.43
CA LEU A 441 -34.49 35.51 -29.21
C LEU A 441 -35.43 34.72 -28.29
N LEU A 442 -36.64 35.21 -28.04
CA LEU A 442 -37.64 34.52 -27.22
C LEU A 442 -38.02 33.15 -27.82
N ALA A 443 -38.23 33.10 -29.14
CA ALA A 443 -38.57 31.87 -29.83
C ALA A 443 -37.45 30.82 -29.73
N THR A 444 -36.20 31.21 -29.98
CA THR A 444 -35.05 30.28 -29.89
C THR A 444 -34.78 29.84 -28.45
N PHE A 445 -35.05 30.68 -27.45
CA PHE A 445 -35.02 30.28 -26.05
C PHE A 445 -36.10 29.22 -25.72
N GLY A 446 -37.34 29.41 -26.19
CA GLY A 446 -38.40 28.42 -26.02
C GLY A 446 -38.08 27.08 -26.69
N ILE A 447 -37.48 27.10 -27.88
CA ILE A 447 -36.98 25.89 -28.56
C ILE A 447 -35.86 25.23 -27.75
N SER A 448 -34.95 26.01 -27.18
CA SER A 448 -33.88 25.49 -26.33
C SER A 448 -34.45 24.66 -25.17
N ILE A 449 -35.41 25.21 -24.43
CA ILE A 449 -36.10 24.49 -23.33
C ILE A 449 -36.79 23.22 -23.84
N ALA A 450 -37.48 23.30 -24.98
CA ALA A 450 -38.16 22.14 -25.57
C ALA A 450 -37.18 21.03 -25.94
N LEU A 451 -36.03 21.36 -26.55
CA LEU A 451 -34.98 20.41 -26.91
C LEU A 451 -34.31 19.79 -25.67
N GLN A 452 -34.02 20.59 -24.65
CA GLN A 452 -33.51 20.09 -23.37
C GLN A 452 -34.47 19.08 -22.75
N GLN A 453 -35.77 19.40 -22.73
CA GLN A 453 -36.77 18.51 -22.14
C GLN A 453 -36.95 17.23 -22.98
N LEU A 454 -36.90 17.34 -24.31
CA LEU A 454 -36.93 16.18 -25.19
C LEU A 454 -35.74 15.25 -24.91
N ALA A 455 -34.52 15.81 -24.82
CA ALA A 455 -33.32 15.03 -24.51
C ALA A 455 -33.42 14.36 -23.13
N LYS A 456 -33.86 15.08 -22.10
CA LYS A 456 -34.10 14.50 -20.76
C LYS A 456 -35.13 13.38 -20.76
N ASN A 457 -36.18 13.49 -21.57
CA ASN A 457 -37.21 12.46 -21.68
C ASN A 457 -36.69 11.20 -22.40
N VAL A 458 -35.86 11.36 -23.44
CA VAL A 458 -35.33 10.25 -24.23
C VAL A 458 -34.15 9.56 -23.54
N PHE A 459 -33.24 10.33 -22.94
CA PHE A 459 -31.99 9.83 -22.38
C PHE A 459 -32.01 9.72 -20.84
N GLY A 460 -33.04 10.25 -20.18
CA GLY A 460 -33.17 10.26 -18.73
C GLY A 460 -32.42 11.42 -18.06
N THR A 461 -32.70 11.64 -16.76
CA THR A 461 -32.06 12.68 -15.93
C THR A 461 -31.00 12.11 -14.97
N GLN A 462 -30.78 10.79 -14.99
CA GLN A 462 -29.81 10.12 -14.12
C GLN A 462 -28.47 10.01 -14.83
N ALA A 463 -27.42 10.62 -14.24
CA ALA A 463 -26.04 10.27 -14.57
C ALA A 463 -25.82 8.81 -14.16
N ARG A 464 -25.66 7.92 -15.15
CA ARG A 464 -25.22 6.53 -14.94
C ARG A 464 -23.72 6.42 -15.12
#